data_AF-A0A7M2BZ07-F1
#
_entry.id   AF-A0A7M2BZ07-F1
#
_cell.length_a   1.000
_cell.length_b   1.000
_cell.length_c   1.000
_cell.angle_alpha   90.00
_cell.angle_beta   90.00
_cell.angle_gamma   90.00
#
_symmetry.space_group_name_H-M   'P 1'
#
loop_
_entity.id
_entity.type
_entity.pdbx_description
1 polymer ?
#
loop_
_entity_poly.entity_id
_entity_poly.type
_entity_poly.pdbx_seq_one_letter_code
_entity_poly.pdbx_strand_id
1 'polypeptide(L)'
;MARRNWTNGVIGNTPLSAERLNSVEDDLEAALLQLARDPDALFSGSVVRNADGAATSAQVVWPDGVAGVYSGVASVTWPGAVNSYTITRVGTPTLTFTQPMVTRDSTTGAITNRPAITVTEG
;
A
#
# COMPACT_ATOMS: atom_id res chain seq x y z
N MET A 1 -8.54 -0.23 7.06
CA MET A 1 -9.70 0.35 6.37
C MET A 1 -10.94 0.11 7.23
N ALA A 2 -11.85 1.07 7.36
CA ALA A 2 -13.10 0.80 8.06
C ALA A 2 -13.99 -0.04 7.15
N ARG A 3 -14.10 -1.35 7.41
CA ARG A 3 -14.95 -2.25 6.60
C ARG A 3 -16.40 -1.84 6.75
N ARG A 4 -17.13 -1.80 5.64
CA ARG A 4 -18.57 -1.56 5.68
C ARG A 4 -19.22 -2.91 5.92
N ASN A 5 -19.89 -3.07 7.05
CA ASN A 5 -20.71 -4.25 7.27
C ASN A 5 -22.03 -4.06 6.53
N TRP A 6 -22.10 -4.53 5.29
CA TRP A 6 -23.31 -4.43 4.48
C TRP A 6 -24.40 -5.33 5.06
N THR A 7 -25.64 -4.86 5.00
CA THR A 7 -26.83 -5.65 5.31
C THR A 7 -27.57 -5.99 4.02
N ASN A 8 -28.31 -7.11 4.02
CA ASN A 8 -29.08 -7.49 2.84
C ASN A 8 -30.07 -6.38 2.50
N GLY A 9 -30.18 -6.10 1.20
CA GLY A 9 -31.04 -5.02 0.70
C GLY A 9 -31.53 -5.29 -0.71
N VAL A 10 -32.18 -4.30 -1.29
CA VAL A 10 -32.70 -4.38 -2.66
C VAL A 10 -32.42 -3.04 -3.35
N ILE A 11 -31.87 -3.07 -4.57
CA ILE A 11 -31.86 -1.90 -5.47
C ILE A 11 -32.90 -2.19 -6.54
N GLY A 12 -34.04 -1.49 -6.48
CA GLY A 12 -35.19 -1.79 -7.32
C GLY A 12 -35.68 -3.23 -7.11
N ASN A 13 -35.60 -4.07 -8.13
CA ASN A 13 -35.97 -5.49 -8.10
C ASN A 13 -34.77 -6.44 -7.94
N THR A 14 -33.54 -5.92 -7.83
CA THR A 14 -32.33 -6.73 -7.73
C THR A 14 -31.94 -6.90 -6.26
N PRO A 15 -31.91 -8.14 -5.72
CA PRO A 15 -31.43 -8.39 -4.37
C PRO A 15 -29.92 -8.11 -4.27
N LEU A 16 -29.54 -7.34 -3.26
CA LEU A 16 -28.16 -7.17 -2.85
C LEU A 16 -27.86 -8.12 -1.71
N SER A 17 -26.98 -9.09 -1.96
CA SER A 17 -26.47 -9.99 -0.92
C SER A 17 -25.32 -9.31 -0.18
N ALA A 18 -25.50 -9.00 1.10
CA ALA A 18 -24.47 -8.50 1.99
C ALA A 18 -23.22 -9.37 2.00
N GLU A 19 -23.40 -10.69 1.98
CA GLU A 19 -22.31 -11.66 1.99
C GLU A 19 -21.34 -11.45 0.83
N ARG A 20 -21.87 -11.31 -0.40
CA ARG A 20 -21.02 -11.05 -1.58
C ARG A 20 -20.35 -9.69 -1.52
N LEU A 21 -21.03 -8.66 -1.01
CA LEU A 21 -20.45 -7.32 -0.89
C LEU A 21 -19.30 -7.32 0.13
N ASN A 22 -19.53 -7.89 1.31
CA ASN A 22 -18.50 -8.01 2.35
C ASN A 22 -17.30 -8.83 1.85
N SER A 23 -17.51 -9.93 1.12
CA SER A 23 -16.41 -10.73 0.55
C SER A 23 -15.61 -9.97 -0.50
N VAL A 24 -16.27 -9.18 -1.34
CA VAL A 24 -15.57 -8.35 -2.35
C VAL A 24 -14.73 -7.26 -1.65
N GLU A 25 -15.20 -6.70 -0.54
CA GLU A 25 -14.40 -5.75 0.24
C GLU A 25 -13.17 -6.42 0.87
N ASP A 26 -13.30 -7.64 1.41
CA ASP A 26 -12.18 -8.40 1.95
C ASP A 26 -11.14 -8.75 0.86
N ASP A 27 -11.59 -9.19 -0.32
CA ASP A 27 -10.72 -9.49 -1.47
C ASP A 27 -10.00 -8.22 -1.98
N LEU A 28 -10.70 -7.08 -2.02
CA LEU A 28 -10.13 -5.79 -2.40
C LEU A 28 -9.07 -5.32 -1.39
N GLU A 29 -9.34 -5.42 -0.08
CA GLU A 29 -8.37 -5.06 0.96
C GLU A 29 -7.10 -5.91 0.83
N ALA A 30 -7.24 -7.23 0.61
CA ALA A 30 -6.10 -8.12 0.40
C ALA A 30 -5.28 -7.75 -0.85
N ALA A 31 -5.94 -7.45 -1.97
CA ALA A 31 -5.28 -7.05 -3.20
C ALA A 31 -4.51 -5.72 -3.05
N LEU A 32 -5.12 -4.72 -2.39
CA LEU A 32 -4.47 -3.44 -2.13
C LEU A 32 -3.26 -3.57 -1.20
N LEU A 33 -3.37 -4.41 -0.15
CA LEU A 33 -2.24 -4.71 0.73
C LEU A 33 -1.09 -5.41 0.01
N GLN A 34 -1.41 -6.33 -0.90
CA GLN A 34 -0.40 -7.02 -1.70
C GLN A 34 0.36 -6.04 -2.62
N LEU A 35 -0.35 -5.16 -3.30
CA LEU A 35 0.25 -4.13 -4.14
C LEU A 35 1.07 -3.12 -3.32
N ALA A 36 0.56 -2.69 -2.16
CA ALA A 36 1.28 -1.80 -1.27
C ALA A 36 2.59 -2.41 -0.74
N ARG A 37 2.71 -3.75 -0.70
CA ARG A 37 3.91 -4.46 -0.25
C ARG A 37 5.08 -4.37 -1.22
N ASP A 38 4.79 -4.17 -2.50
CA ASP A 38 5.76 -3.99 -3.58
C ASP A 38 5.43 -2.72 -4.39
N PRO A 39 5.69 -1.52 -3.82
CA PRO A 39 5.21 -0.26 -4.38
C PRO A 39 5.89 0.12 -5.70
N ASP A 40 7.05 -0.46 -6.02
CA ASP A 40 7.77 -0.22 -7.28
C ASP A 40 6.90 -0.58 -8.51
N ALA A 41 6.04 -1.60 -8.39
CA ALA A 41 5.09 -1.98 -9.43
C ALA A 41 4.01 -0.92 -9.70
N LEU A 42 3.78 -0.01 -8.75
CA LEU A 42 2.80 1.07 -8.85
C LEU A 42 3.43 2.39 -9.31
N PHE A 43 4.76 2.49 -9.40
CA PHE A 43 5.43 3.73 -9.75
C PHE A 43 5.09 4.16 -11.16
N SER A 44 4.85 5.46 -11.31
CA SER A 44 4.50 6.10 -12.57
C SER A 44 5.28 7.41 -12.71
N GLY A 45 5.70 7.72 -13.93
CA GLY A 45 6.47 8.93 -14.21
C GLY A 45 7.84 8.95 -13.53
N SER A 46 8.20 10.09 -12.93
CA SER A 46 9.52 10.30 -12.35
C SER A 46 9.62 9.73 -10.93
N VAL A 47 10.64 8.92 -10.69
CA VAL A 47 11.00 8.40 -9.36
C VAL A 47 12.21 9.17 -8.85
N VAL A 48 12.05 9.85 -7.72
CA VAL A 48 13.16 10.52 -7.05
C VAL A 48 13.91 9.49 -6.21
N ARG A 49 15.22 9.39 -6.44
CA ARG A 49 16.12 8.51 -5.71
C ARG A 49 17.18 9.35 -4.99
N ASN A 50 17.66 8.87 -3.85
CA ASN A 50 18.82 9.47 -3.19
C ASN A 50 20.12 9.16 -3.97
N ALA A 51 21.25 9.70 -3.50
CA ALA A 51 22.56 9.48 -4.13
C ALA A 51 22.95 8.00 -4.22
N ASP A 52 22.44 7.17 -3.31
CA ASP A 52 22.67 5.73 -3.27
C ASP A 52 21.69 4.92 -4.16
N GLY A 53 20.74 5.58 -4.82
CA GLY A 53 19.75 4.93 -5.68
C GLY A 53 18.48 4.43 -4.98
N ALA A 54 18.31 4.67 -3.67
CA ALA A 54 17.08 4.31 -2.96
C ALA A 54 15.94 5.27 -3.33
N ALA A 55 14.75 4.74 -3.66
CA ALA A 55 13.58 5.56 -3.95
C ALA A 55 13.10 6.28 -2.68
N THR A 56 13.01 7.61 -2.75
CA THR A 56 12.57 8.46 -1.63
C THR A 56 11.20 9.08 -1.89
N SER A 57 10.85 9.32 -3.15
CA SER A 57 9.49 9.72 -3.52
C SER A 57 9.13 9.32 -4.95
N ALA A 58 7.88 8.96 -5.19
CA ALA A 58 7.35 8.68 -6.52
C ALA A 58 5.85 9.00 -6.61
N GLN A 59 5.37 9.28 -7.81
CA GLN A 59 3.94 9.19 -8.10
C GLN A 59 3.57 7.72 -8.30
N VAL A 60 2.39 7.34 -7.84
CA VAL A 60 1.87 5.98 -8.04
C VAL A 60 0.53 6.00 -8.76
N VAL A 61 0.27 4.97 -9.55
CA VAL A 61 -1.04 4.73 -10.17
C VAL A 61 -1.48 3.32 -9.80
N TRP A 62 -2.64 3.25 -9.15
CA TRP A 62 -3.27 1.99 -8.77
C TRP A 62 -3.94 1.34 -10.00
N PRO A 63 -4.20 0.02 -10.00
CA PRO A 63 -4.79 -0.67 -11.17
C PRO A 63 -6.17 -0.17 -11.58
N ASP A 64 -6.88 0.48 -10.66
CA ASP A 64 -8.16 1.15 -10.89
C ASP A 64 -8.01 2.57 -11.47
N GLY A 65 -6.79 3.01 -11.76
CA GLY A 65 -6.45 4.33 -12.27
C GLY A 65 -6.36 5.43 -11.20
N VAL A 66 -6.60 5.11 -9.93
CA VAL A 66 -6.50 6.09 -8.86
C VAL A 66 -5.03 6.48 -8.66
N ALA A 67 -4.77 7.78 -8.59
CA ALA A 67 -3.43 8.29 -8.32
C ALA A 67 -3.02 8.05 -6.87
N GLY A 68 -1.74 8.20 -6.60
CA GLY A 68 -1.21 8.18 -5.25
C GLY A 68 0.22 8.70 -5.17
N VAL A 69 0.75 8.71 -3.95
CA VAL A 69 2.10 9.18 -3.67
C VAL A 69 2.83 8.17 -2.80
N TYR A 70 4.06 7.87 -3.17
CA TYR A 70 5.01 7.08 -2.39
C TYR A 70 6.02 8.00 -1.71
N SER A 71 6.37 7.69 -0.46
CA SER A 71 7.46 8.32 0.29
C SER A 71 8.25 7.26 1.05
N GLY A 72 9.53 7.11 0.72
CA GLY A 72 10.44 6.11 1.28
C GLY A 72 11.54 6.71 2.14
N VAL A 73 11.95 5.98 3.17
CA VAL A 73 13.11 6.30 4.01
C VAL A 73 14.25 5.36 3.65
N ALA A 74 15.29 5.91 3.02
CA ALA A 74 16.47 5.16 2.62
C ALA A 74 17.24 4.62 3.83
N SER A 75 17.88 3.47 3.66
CA SER A 75 18.81 2.92 4.63
C SER A 75 20.13 3.66 4.58
N VAL A 76 20.61 4.11 5.75
CA VAL A 76 21.95 4.70 5.87
C VAL A 76 23.07 3.66 5.85
N THR A 77 22.77 2.43 6.25
CA THR A 77 23.75 1.33 6.36
C THR A 77 23.84 0.49 5.08
N TRP A 78 22.79 0.52 4.27
CA TRP A 78 22.66 -0.31 3.06
C TRP A 78 22.30 0.59 1.88
N PRO A 79 23.29 1.12 1.14
CA PRO A 79 23.08 1.97 -0.02
C PRO A 79 22.09 1.34 -1.02
N GLY A 80 21.16 2.14 -1.52
CA GLY A 80 20.11 1.71 -2.46
C GLY A 80 18.91 1.02 -1.82
N ALA A 81 18.95 0.69 -0.53
CA ALA A 81 17.84 0.05 0.16
C ALA A 81 16.89 1.06 0.82
N VAL A 82 15.61 0.68 0.94
CA VAL A 82 14.60 1.39 1.73
C VAL A 82 14.32 0.61 3.02
N ASN A 83 14.21 1.32 4.14
CA ASN A 83 13.94 0.72 5.46
C ASN A 83 12.47 0.83 5.88
N SER A 84 11.79 1.91 5.51
CA SER A 84 10.36 2.10 5.73
C SER A 84 9.78 2.96 4.61
N TYR A 85 8.47 2.89 4.42
CA TYR A 85 7.80 3.76 3.46
C TYR A 85 6.33 3.95 3.80
N THR A 86 5.75 4.98 3.18
CA THR A 86 4.31 5.18 3.10
C THR A 86 3.90 5.25 1.64
N ILE A 87 2.72 4.71 1.34
CA ILE A 87 2.08 4.85 0.04
C ILE A 87 0.63 5.27 0.26
N THR A 88 0.23 6.38 -0.34
CA THR A 88 -1.11 6.94 -0.18
C THR A 88 -1.87 6.80 -1.48
N ARG A 89 -3.06 6.18 -1.43
CA ARG A 89 -4.06 6.15 -2.49
C ARG A 89 -5.03 7.30 -2.29
N VAL A 90 -5.05 8.28 -3.18
CA VAL A 90 -5.88 9.50 -3.07
C VAL A 90 -7.31 9.30 -3.60
N GLY A 91 -7.90 8.14 -3.29
CA GLY A 91 -9.28 7.82 -3.65
C GLY A 91 -10.29 8.39 -2.64
N THR A 92 -11.53 7.95 -2.76
CA THR A 92 -12.57 8.16 -1.74
C THR A 92 -12.97 6.78 -1.18
N PRO A 93 -12.58 6.43 0.06
CA PRO A 93 -11.76 7.21 0.99
C PRO A 93 -10.27 7.26 0.61
N THR A 94 -9.52 8.19 1.22
CA THR A 94 -8.07 8.21 1.09
C THR A 94 -7.49 7.14 2.01
N LEU A 95 -6.59 6.32 1.46
CA LEU A 95 -5.96 5.22 2.19
C LEU A 95 -4.46 5.41 2.21
N THR A 96 -3.85 5.38 3.39
CA THR A 96 -2.40 5.42 3.58
C THR A 96 -1.93 4.09 4.13
N PHE A 97 -1.08 3.41 3.36
CA PHE A 97 -0.42 2.17 3.76
C PHE A 97 0.98 2.52 4.27
N THR A 98 1.33 2.01 5.45
CA THR A 98 2.64 2.25 6.07
C THR A 98 3.35 0.93 6.26
N GLN A 99 4.52 0.78 5.65
CA GLN A 99 5.47 -0.26 6.00
C GLN A 99 6.39 0.28 7.10
N PRO A 100 6.27 -0.23 8.35
CA PRO A 100 7.17 0.17 9.42
C PRO A 100 8.61 -0.29 9.14
N MET A 101 9.55 0.30 9.88
CA MET A 101 10.98 0.05 9.70
C MET A 101 11.30 -1.46 9.77
N VAL A 102 11.93 -1.95 8.71
CA VAL A 102 12.43 -3.34 8.65
C VAL A 102 13.74 -3.46 9.43
N THR A 103 13.96 -4.64 10.02
CA THR A 103 15.26 -5.01 10.57
C THR A 103 16.03 -5.77 9.49
N ARG A 104 17.31 -5.42 9.33
CA ARG A 104 18.23 -6.10 8.41
C ARG A 104 19.35 -6.79 9.17
N ASP A 105 19.80 -7.89 8.63
CA ASP A 105 21.06 -8.52 9.02
C ASP A 105 22.21 -7.55 8.78
N SER A 106 23.10 -7.40 9.76
CA SER A 106 24.18 -6.42 9.73
C SER A 106 25.32 -6.77 8.78
N THR A 107 25.38 -8.02 8.28
CA THR A 107 26.46 -8.52 7.44
C THR A 107 26.05 -8.65 5.99
N THR A 108 24.81 -9.08 5.73
CA THR A 108 24.28 -9.38 4.40
C THR A 108 23.28 -8.34 3.90
N GLY A 109 22.72 -7.52 4.79
CA GLY A 109 21.68 -6.55 4.46
C GLY A 109 20.31 -7.15 4.16
N ALA A 110 20.17 -8.48 4.26
CA ALA A 110 18.91 -9.17 4.11
C ALA A 110 17.92 -8.75 5.21
N ILE A 111 16.64 -8.64 4.86
CA ILE A 111 15.59 -8.32 5.85
C ILE A 111 15.37 -9.55 6.75
N THR A 112 15.58 -9.40 8.05
CA THR A 112 15.36 -10.44 9.06
C THR A 112 14.02 -10.27 9.78
N ASN A 113 13.48 -9.05 9.82
CA ASN A 113 12.14 -8.77 10.32
C ASN A 113 11.48 -7.71 9.45
N ARG A 114 10.27 -8.02 8.96
CA ARG A 114 9.42 -7.07 8.24
C ARG A 114 8.10 -6.96 9.01
N PRO A 115 7.89 -5.88 9.78
CA PRO A 115 6.61 -5.65 10.43
C PRO A 115 5.45 -5.63 9.43
N ALA A 116 4.27 -6.02 9.88
CA ALA A 116 3.07 -5.96 9.06
C ALA A 116 2.78 -4.51 8.62
N ILE A 117 2.28 -4.36 7.40
CA ILE A 117 1.82 -3.07 6.89
C ILE A 117 0.56 -2.66 7.66
N THR A 118 0.50 -1.40 8.05
CA THR A 118 -0.70 -0.80 8.66
C THR A 118 -1.43 0.08 7.65
N VAL A 119 -2.75 0.18 7.78
CA VAL A 119 -3.58 0.98 6.88
C VAL A 119 -4.38 1.99 7.69
N THR A 120 -4.27 3.26 7.34
CA THR A 120 -5.06 4.35 7.91
C THR A 120 -5.96 4.95 6.85
N GLU A 121 -7.19 5.25 7.24
CA GLU A 121 -8.18 5.93 6.41
C GLU A 121 -8.25 7.40 6.84
N GLY A 122 -8.27 8.32 5.87
CA GLY A 122 -8.32 9.76 6.08
C GLY A 122 -9.47 10.44 5.35
#